data_AF-A0A7G1IM25-F1
#
_entry.id   AF-A0A7G1IM25-F1
#
_cell.length_a   1.000
_cell.length_b   1.000
_cell.length_c   1.000
_cell.angle_alpha   90.00
_cell.angle_beta   90.00
_cell.angle_gamma   90.00
#
_symmetry.space_group_name_H-M   'P 1'
#
loop_
_entity.id
_entity.type
_entity.pdbx_description
1 polymer ?
#
loop_
_entity_poly.entity_id
_entity_poly.type
_entity_poly.pdbx_seq_one_letter_code
_entity_poly.pdbx_strand_id
1 'polypeptide(L)'
;MPFTGATPPNSPYPTSMYTIQYEGVANAPQYPLHVLSDVNAVMGYFYLHDTYQHLTAAQVGGALPLPTSPGYTGNTQYYMLLTQNLPLVQPIRDIPYLGPPLADLIQPDLRVLVDLGYGNIGVGADYANVPTPARLVQLIDPFSVGFNLAKGAVQGPQAALVDIGLLPSSYLPDTYPYVPSLNPGLSVSFGQPSVTGLSVLSCTLGSILHLIPPVNP
;
A
#
# COMPACT_ATOMS: atom_id res chain seq x y z
N MET A 1 -5.17 -6.91 15.75
CA MET A 1 -3.95 -6.08 15.94
C MET A 1 -3.81 -5.75 17.41
N PRO A 2 -2.80 -6.21 18.16
CA PRO A 2 -2.64 -5.72 19.51
C PRO A 2 -2.28 -4.22 19.44
N PHE A 3 -2.89 -3.42 20.31
CA PHE A 3 -2.72 -1.96 20.41
C PHE A 3 -1.38 -1.55 21.08
N THR A 4 -0.36 -2.40 21.02
CA THR A 4 0.93 -2.18 21.71
C THR A 4 1.93 -1.35 20.88
N GLY A 5 1.54 -0.91 19.69
CA GLY A 5 2.34 -0.08 18.79
C GLY A 5 3.18 -0.90 17.80
N ALA A 6 3.85 -0.19 16.89
CA ALA A 6 4.76 -0.79 15.92
C ALA A 6 5.98 -1.40 16.61
N THR A 7 6.55 -2.47 16.03
CA THR A 7 7.78 -3.07 16.56
C THR A 7 8.89 -2.01 16.63
N PRO A 8 9.56 -1.85 17.79
CA PRO A 8 10.64 -0.88 17.92
C PRO A 8 11.72 -1.10 16.85
N PRO A 9 12.16 -0.05 16.15
CA PRO A 9 13.10 -0.21 15.05
C PRO A 9 14.51 -0.58 15.54
N ASN A 10 14.88 -0.20 16.76
CA ASN A 10 16.18 -0.45 17.37
C ASN A 10 16.28 -1.81 18.09
N SER A 11 15.98 -2.90 17.38
CA SER A 11 16.18 -4.24 17.91
C SER A 11 17.63 -4.44 18.39
N PRO A 12 17.86 -5.03 19.57
CA PRO A 12 19.21 -5.38 20.02
C PRO A 12 19.84 -6.52 19.20
N TYR A 13 19.05 -7.18 18.35
CA TYR A 13 19.49 -8.28 17.48
C TYR A 13 19.28 -7.94 16.01
N PRO A 14 20.08 -8.49 15.09
CA PRO A 14 19.77 -8.45 13.65
C PRO A 14 18.36 -8.99 13.41
N THR A 15 17.50 -8.15 12.83
CA THR A 15 16.09 -8.47 12.63
C THR A 15 15.69 -8.16 11.19
N SER A 16 14.98 -9.08 10.55
CA SER A 16 14.40 -8.86 9.22
C SER A 16 12.89 -8.98 9.30
N MET A 17 12.18 -7.97 8.83
CA MET A 17 10.72 -7.95 8.78
C MET A 17 10.27 -8.04 7.33
N TYR A 18 9.41 -9.02 7.04
CA TYR A 18 8.82 -9.24 5.73
C TYR A 18 7.32 -9.00 5.81
N THR A 19 6.82 -8.18 4.89
CA THR A 19 5.40 -7.84 4.78
C THR A 19 4.92 -8.15 3.37
N ILE A 20 3.77 -8.80 3.23
CA ILE A 20 3.10 -8.96 1.93
C ILE A 20 2.23 -7.73 1.67
N GLN A 21 2.37 -7.12 0.49
CA GLN A 21 1.58 -5.95 0.07
C GLN A 21 0.09 -6.29 0.02
N TYR A 22 -0.74 -5.38 0.53
CA TYR A 22 -2.20 -5.50 0.67
C TYR A 22 -2.70 -6.57 1.66
N GLU A 23 -1.81 -7.25 2.39
CA GLU A 23 -2.21 -8.19 3.42
C GLU A 23 -2.79 -7.41 4.61
N GLY A 24 -4.11 -7.50 4.83
CA GLY A 24 -4.84 -6.57 5.70
C GLY A 24 -4.45 -6.56 7.18
N VAL A 25 -3.64 -7.52 7.65
CA VAL A 25 -3.05 -7.50 8.99
C VAL A 25 -1.72 -6.72 8.96
N ALA A 26 -0.71 -7.17 8.23
CA ALA A 26 0.62 -6.55 8.25
C ALA A 26 0.74 -5.27 7.39
N ASN A 27 -0.17 -5.07 6.42
CA ASN A 27 -0.20 -3.95 5.49
C ASN A 27 -1.62 -3.43 5.30
N ALA A 28 -2.23 -2.95 6.38
CA ALA A 28 -3.53 -2.26 6.32
C ALA A 28 -3.40 -0.88 5.61
N PRO A 29 -4.48 -0.38 4.96
CA PRO A 29 -4.50 0.95 4.37
C PRO A 29 -4.19 2.05 5.39
N GLN A 30 -3.42 3.05 4.98
CA GLN A 30 -3.13 4.23 5.79
C GLN A 30 -4.36 5.14 5.88
N TYR A 31 -5.23 5.12 4.87
CA TYR A 31 -6.41 5.98 4.76
C TYR A 31 -7.72 5.15 4.76
N PRO A 32 -8.27 4.81 5.94
CA PRO A 32 -9.42 3.89 6.08
C PRO A 32 -10.78 4.49 5.64
N LEU A 33 -10.78 5.61 4.94
CA LEU A 33 -11.97 6.11 4.23
C LEU A 33 -11.97 5.68 2.76
N HIS A 34 -10.87 5.08 2.27
CA HIS A 34 -10.77 4.53 0.93
C HIS A 34 -11.33 3.11 0.90
N VAL A 35 -12.65 3.01 0.71
CA VAL A 35 -13.41 1.76 0.79
C VAL A 35 -12.84 0.66 -0.12
N LEU A 36 -12.38 0.98 -1.33
CA LEU A 36 -11.78 -0.03 -2.22
C LEU A 36 -10.49 -0.61 -1.64
N SER A 37 -9.68 0.21 -0.99
CA SER A 37 -8.45 -0.19 -0.32
C SER A 37 -8.74 -1.06 0.90
N ASP A 38 -9.77 -0.72 1.67
CA ASP A 38 -10.20 -1.49 2.84
C ASP A 38 -10.76 -2.85 2.42
N VAL A 39 -11.61 -2.89 1.39
CA VAL A 39 -12.09 -4.15 0.82
C VAL A 39 -10.92 -4.98 0.30
N ASN A 40 -9.97 -4.37 -0.41
CA ASN A 40 -8.79 -5.08 -0.88
C ASN A 40 -7.94 -5.63 0.26
N ALA A 41 -7.80 -4.91 1.37
CA ALA A 41 -7.08 -5.36 2.56
C ALA A 41 -7.79 -6.52 3.26
N VAL A 42 -9.13 -6.45 3.40
CA VAL A 42 -9.94 -7.56 3.93
C VAL A 42 -9.79 -8.81 3.06
N MET A 43 -9.85 -8.65 1.74
CA MET A 43 -9.60 -9.76 0.83
C MET A 43 -8.15 -10.25 0.92
N GLY A 44 -7.19 -9.35 1.13
CA GLY A 44 -5.79 -9.68 1.38
C GLY A 44 -5.59 -10.51 2.65
N TYR A 45 -6.38 -10.29 3.69
CA TYR A 45 -6.39 -11.19 4.84
C TYR A 45 -6.75 -12.63 4.42
N PHE A 46 -7.82 -12.82 3.64
CA PHE A 46 -8.25 -14.16 3.24
C PHE A 46 -7.34 -14.83 2.22
N TYR A 47 -6.72 -14.07 1.31
CA TYR A 47 -5.94 -14.64 0.20
C TYR A 47 -4.42 -14.58 0.38
N LEU A 48 -3.91 -13.76 1.31
CA LEU A 48 -2.47 -13.55 1.47
C LEU A 48 -1.97 -13.90 2.88
N HIS A 49 -2.78 -13.76 3.93
CA HIS A 49 -2.31 -13.87 5.31
C HIS A 49 -1.76 -15.24 5.67
N ASP A 50 -2.36 -16.32 5.17
CA ASP A 50 -1.89 -17.68 5.46
C ASP A 50 -0.69 -18.10 4.60
N THR A 51 -0.32 -17.29 3.60
CA THR A 51 0.68 -17.66 2.58
C THR A 51 2.13 -17.49 3.05
N TYR A 52 2.38 -16.78 4.16
CA TYR A 52 3.73 -16.61 4.70
C TYR A 52 4.47 -17.94 4.90
N GLN A 53 3.76 -18.98 5.35
CA GLN A 53 4.33 -20.32 5.58
C GLN A 53 4.71 -21.06 4.27
N HIS A 54 4.24 -20.57 3.13
CA HIS A 54 4.44 -21.16 1.80
C HIS A 54 5.41 -20.35 0.94
N LEU A 55 5.98 -19.27 1.47
CA LEU A 55 6.98 -18.47 0.73
C LEU A 55 8.23 -19.30 0.45
N THR A 56 8.59 -19.37 -0.82
CA THR A 56 9.84 -19.99 -1.26
C THR A 56 11.03 -19.10 -0.92
N ALA A 57 12.22 -19.71 -0.81
CA ALA A 57 13.46 -18.96 -0.63
C ALA A 57 13.70 -17.91 -1.73
N ALA A 58 13.26 -18.18 -2.97
CA ALA A 58 13.35 -17.25 -4.08
C ALA A 58 12.44 -16.03 -3.88
N GLN A 59 11.20 -16.22 -3.39
CA GLN A 59 10.30 -15.10 -3.07
C GLN A 59 10.82 -14.25 -1.91
N VAL A 60 11.37 -14.89 -0.86
CA VAL A 60 11.99 -14.17 0.25
C VAL A 60 13.23 -13.40 -0.20
N GLY A 61 14.07 -14.02 -1.04
CA GLY A 61 15.27 -13.38 -1.61
C GLY A 61 14.96 -12.27 -2.62
N GLY A 62 13.80 -12.33 -3.27
CA GLY A 62 13.30 -11.31 -4.20
C GLY A 62 12.47 -10.21 -3.54
N ALA A 63 12.24 -10.25 -2.23
CA ALA A 63 11.49 -9.23 -1.53
C ALA A 63 12.20 -7.87 -1.62
N LEU A 64 11.42 -6.81 -1.85
CA LEU A 64 11.95 -5.48 -2.10
C LEU A 64 12.39 -4.83 -0.77
N PRO A 65 13.67 -4.46 -0.59
CA PRO A 65 14.10 -3.70 0.58
C PRO A 65 13.38 -2.35 0.66
N LEU A 66 12.86 -2.04 1.84
CA LEU A 66 12.18 -0.77 2.10
C LEU A 66 13.17 0.27 2.66
N PRO A 67 13.11 1.53 2.20
CA PRO A 67 13.95 2.59 2.72
C PRO A 67 13.61 2.91 4.19
N THR A 68 14.65 3.20 4.96
CA THR A 68 14.55 3.71 6.33
C THR A 68 14.84 5.20 6.39
N SER A 69 14.41 5.86 7.46
CA SER A 69 14.60 7.29 7.68
C SER A 69 16.08 7.69 7.63
N PRO A 70 16.42 8.89 7.13
CA PRO A 70 17.81 9.36 7.09
C PRO A 70 18.48 9.28 8.47
N GLY A 71 19.72 8.77 8.49
CA GLY A 71 20.49 8.62 9.73
C GLY A 71 20.09 7.43 10.61
N TYR A 72 19.21 6.54 10.12
CA TYR A 72 18.87 5.32 10.85
C TYR A 72 20.08 4.37 10.99
N THR A 73 20.39 3.98 12.23
CA THR A 73 21.52 3.11 12.60
C THR A 73 21.07 1.85 13.34
N GLY A 74 19.78 1.52 13.31
CA GLY A 74 19.23 0.35 13.97
C GLY A 74 19.52 -0.96 13.23
N ASN A 75 19.23 -2.09 13.89
CA ASN A 75 19.53 -3.43 13.39
C ASN A 75 18.36 -4.12 12.67
N THR A 76 17.26 -3.41 12.44
CA THR A 76 16.08 -3.95 11.75
C THR A 76 16.08 -3.57 10.28
N GLN A 77 15.98 -4.58 9.41
CA GLN A 77 15.79 -4.47 7.97
C GLN A 77 14.33 -4.78 7.61
N TYR A 78 13.80 -4.06 6.62
CA TYR A 78 12.40 -4.14 6.24
C TYR A 78 12.29 -4.52 4.76
N TYR A 79 11.40 -5.44 4.46
CA TYR A 79 11.19 -5.97 3.12
C TYR A 79 9.71 -6.08 2.80
N MET A 80 9.35 -5.82 1.55
CA MET A 80 8.00 -6.00 1.05
C MET A 80 7.98 -7.01 -0.10
N LEU A 81 7.10 -8.01 0.00
CA LEU A 81 6.70 -8.82 -1.13
C LEU A 81 5.56 -8.10 -1.84
N LEU A 82 5.82 -7.58 -3.05
CA LEU A 82 4.79 -6.92 -3.85
C LEU A 82 3.79 -7.93 -4.40
N THR A 83 2.52 -7.52 -4.45
CA THR A 83 1.41 -8.40 -4.80
C THR A 83 0.91 -8.06 -6.21
N GLN A 84 1.19 -8.94 -7.17
CA GLN A 84 0.85 -8.73 -8.59
C GLN A 84 -0.65 -8.77 -8.87
N ASN A 85 -1.45 -9.48 -8.08
CA ASN A 85 -2.90 -9.55 -8.27
C ASN A 85 -3.61 -8.92 -7.09
N LEU A 86 -4.48 -7.94 -7.35
CA LEU A 86 -5.25 -7.33 -6.28
C LEU A 86 -6.14 -8.39 -5.60
N PRO A 87 -6.03 -8.59 -4.28
CA PRO A 87 -6.90 -9.53 -3.57
C PRO A 87 -8.39 -9.29 -3.81
N LEU A 88 -8.83 -8.03 -4.00
CA LEU A 88 -10.24 -7.73 -4.27
C LEU A 88 -10.73 -8.32 -5.61
N VAL A 89 -9.83 -8.53 -6.58
CA VAL A 89 -10.15 -9.06 -7.91
C VAL A 89 -10.02 -10.59 -7.94
N GLN A 90 -9.45 -11.21 -6.91
CA GLN A 90 -9.25 -12.65 -6.86
C GLN A 90 -10.53 -13.48 -7.11
N PRO A 91 -11.72 -13.12 -6.59
CA PRO A 91 -12.94 -13.87 -6.90
C PRO A 91 -13.31 -13.91 -8.39
N ILE A 92 -12.97 -12.85 -9.15
CA ILE A 92 -13.15 -12.84 -10.60
C ILE A 92 -12.14 -13.76 -11.25
N ARG A 93 -10.87 -13.68 -10.80
CA ARG A 93 -9.78 -14.50 -11.32
C ARG A 93 -9.99 -16.01 -11.07
N ASP A 94 -10.72 -16.37 -10.02
CA ASP A 94 -11.07 -17.75 -9.68
C ASP A 94 -12.08 -18.38 -10.66
N ILE A 95 -12.75 -17.60 -11.52
CA ILE A 95 -13.64 -18.12 -12.55
C ILE A 95 -12.81 -18.84 -13.63
N PRO A 96 -13.03 -20.14 -13.89
CA PRO A 96 -12.23 -20.88 -14.87
C PRO A 96 -12.27 -20.26 -16.26
N TYR A 97 -11.11 -20.24 -16.93
CA TYR A 97 -10.88 -19.75 -18.29
C TYR A 97 -11.08 -18.25 -18.49
N LEU A 98 -12.24 -17.70 -18.12
CA LEU A 98 -12.59 -16.29 -18.35
C LEU A 98 -12.15 -15.36 -17.22
N GLY A 99 -11.89 -15.90 -16.02
CA GLY A 99 -11.52 -15.11 -14.85
C GLY A 99 -10.24 -14.30 -15.04
N PRO A 100 -9.11 -14.91 -15.42
CA PRO A 100 -7.85 -14.19 -15.64
C PRO A 100 -7.96 -13.00 -16.61
N PRO A 101 -8.45 -13.16 -17.86
CA PRO A 101 -8.53 -12.03 -18.77
C PRO A 101 -9.51 -10.94 -18.29
N LEU A 102 -10.61 -11.30 -17.61
CA LEU A 102 -11.53 -10.32 -17.03
C LEU A 102 -10.90 -9.57 -15.86
N ALA A 103 -10.12 -10.26 -15.02
CA ALA A 103 -9.39 -9.66 -13.92
C ALA A 103 -8.30 -8.71 -14.44
N ASP A 104 -7.48 -9.16 -15.38
CA ASP A 104 -6.40 -8.37 -15.97
C ASP A 104 -6.91 -7.17 -16.77
N LEU A 105 -8.12 -7.25 -17.34
CA LEU A 105 -8.77 -6.12 -17.99
C LEU A 105 -9.04 -4.93 -17.04
N ILE A 106 -9.48 -5.20 -15.81
CA ILE A 106 -9.93 -4.15 -14.87
C ILE A 106 -8.90 -3.83 -13.78
N GLN A 107 -7.99 -4.76 -13.50
CA GLN A 107 -7.06 -4.68 -12.38
C GLN A 107 -6.15 -3.44 -12.43
N PRO A 108 -5.61 -2.99 -13.57
CA PRO A 108 -4.71 -1.84 -13.59
C PRO A 108 -5.38 -0.57 -13.02
N ASP A 109 -6.59 -0.23 -13.47
CA ASP A 109 -7.29 0.94 -12.95
C ASP A 109 -7.75 0.74 -11.50
N LEU A 110 -8.23 -0.46 -11.15
CA LEU A 110 -8.56 -0.78 -9.77
C LEU A 110 -7.34 -0.66 -8.84
N ARG A 111 -6.13 -0.96 -9.32
CA ARG A 111 -4.91 -0.80 -8.53
C ARG A 111 -4.68 0.66 -8.21
N VAL A 112 -4.85 1.55 -9.18
CA VAL A 112 -4.75 2.99 -8.92
C VAL A 112 -5.70 3.42 -7.82
N LEU A 113 -6.95 2.96 -7.87
CA LEU A 113 -7.96 3.33 -6.88
C LEU A 113 -7.72 2.72 -5.49
N VAL A 114 -7.20 1.49 -5.44
CA VAL A 114 -6.78 0.83 -4.20
C VAL A 114 -5.57 1.52 -3.60
N ASP A 115 -4.59 1.89 -4.40
CA ASP A 115 -3.33 2.48 -3.93
C ASP A 115 -3.52 3.88 -3.36
N LEU A 116 -4.62 4.57 -3.67
CA LEU A 116 -5.03 5.82 -3.00
C LEU A 116 -5.23 5.65 -1.48
N GLY A 117 -5.62 4.47 -1.01
CA GLY A 117 -5.73 4.20 0.43
C GLY A 117 -4.40 3.90 1.10
N TYR A 118 -3.32 3.77 0.32
CA TYR A 118 -1.99 3.48 0.80
C TYR A 118 -1.09 4.72 0.72
N GLY A 119 -0.07 4.74 1.59
CA GLY A 119 0.99 5.75 1.56
C GLY A 119 2.08 5.38 0.57
N ASN A 120 2.84 6.39 0.12
CA ASN A 120 4.05 6.17 -0.66
C ASN A 120 5.20 5.82 0.27
N ILE A 121 5.89 4.70 0.02
CA ILE A 121 7.11 4.35 0.76
C ILE A 121 8.33 4.71 -0.09
N GLY A 122 9.19 5.61 0.40
CA GLY A 122 10.25 6.16 -0.43
C GLY A 122 10.99 7.36 0.16
N VAL A 123 12.05 7.78 -0.52
CA VAL A 123 12.73 9.04 -0.21
C VAL A 123 11.76 10.21 -0.36
N GLY A 124 11.63 11.04 0.68
CA GLY A 124 10.68 12.16 0.69
C GLY A 124 9.23 11.75 0.96
N ALA A 125 8.97 10.49 1.33
CA ALA A 125 7.66 9.97 1.69
C ALA A 125 7.71 9.23 3.04
N ASP A 126 6.97 8.13 3.19
CA ASP A 126 7.00 7.31 4.40
C ASP A 126 8.22 6.35 4.39
N TYR A 127 8.75 6.07 5.58
CA TYR A 127 9.88 5.18 5.85
C TYR A 127 9.43 3.99 6.71
N ALA A 128 10.00 2.81 6.46
CA ALA A 128 9.53 1.57 7.06
C ALA A 128 9.82 1.44 8.57
N ASN A 129 10.87 2.11 9.06
CA ASN A 129 11.28 2.07 10.48
C ASN A 129 10.54 3.09 11.36
N VAL A 130 9.70 3.93 10.78
CA VAL A 130 8.93 4.93 11.53
C VAL A 130 7.48 4.44 11.61
N PRO A 131 6.85 4.42 12.80
CA PRO A 131 5.46 4.02 12.92
C PRO A 131 4.55 4.88 12.04
N THR A 132 3.76 4.25 11.17
CA THR A 132 2.78 4.92 10.30
C THR A 132 1.37 4.68 10.81
N PRO A 133 0.77 5.62 11.55
CA PRO A 133 -0.61 5.50 12.00
C PRO A 133 -1.61 5.79 10.89
N ALA A 134 -2.87 5.40 11.11
CA ALA A 134 -3.98 5.74 10.22
C ALA A 134 -4.18 7.27 10.13
N ARG A 135 -4.60 7.72 8.95
CA ARG A 135 -4.82 9.12 8.58
C ARG A 135 -6.19 9.26 7.91
N LEU A 136 -6.90 10.35 8.18
CA LEU A 136 -8.26 10.53 7.64
C LEU A 136 -8.26 10.96 6.18
N VAL A 137 -7.35 11.86 5.79
CA VAL A 137 -7.34 12.48 4.46
C VAL A 137 -5.95 12.48 3.87
N GLN A 138 -5.87 12.15 2.58
CA GLN A 138 -4.66 12.23 1.77
C GLN A 138 -4.76 13.42 0.82
N LEU A 139 -3.64 14.11 0.55
CA LEU A 139 -3.58 15.03 -0.58
C LEU A 139 -3.24 14.25 -1.85
N ILE A 140 -4.25 13.99 -2.66
CA ILE A 140 -4.13 13.27 -3.92
C ILE A 140 -3.46 14.16 -4.97
N ASP A 141 -2.57 13.59 -5.78
CA ASP A 141 -2.08 14.21 -7.01
C ASP A 141 -3.00 13.83 -8.18
N PRO A 142 -3.90 14.72 -8.62
CA PRO A 142 -4.87 14.41 -9.66
C PRO A 142 -4.21 14.16 -11.02
N PHE A 143 -3.01 14.71 -11.28
CA PHE A 143 -2.31 14.49 -12.54
C PHE A 143 -1.75 13.08 -12.61
N SER A 144 -1.05 12.63 -11.56
CA SER A 144 -0.54 11.27 -11.47
C SER A 144 -1.66 10.24 -11.45
N VAL A 145 -2.75 10.49 -10.74
CA VAL A 145 -3.94 9.61 -10.76
C VAL A 145 -4.53 9.53 -12.16
N GLY A 146 -4.82 10.68 -12.79
CA GLY A 146 -5.40 10.72 -14.13
C GLY A 146 -4.51 10.06 -15.19
N PHE A 147 -3.20 10.30 -15.13
CA PHE A 147 -2.23 9.66 -16.01
C PHE A 147 -2.21 8.14 -15.83
N ASN A 148 -2.17 7.66 -14.59
CA ASN A 148 -2.12 6.22 -14.32
C ASN A 148 -3.44 5.51 -14.62
N LEU A 149 -4.60 6.15 -14.44
CA LEU A 149 -5.89 5.61 -14.92
C LEU A 149 -5.94 5.55 -16.45
N ALA A 150 -5.49 6.59 -17.16
CA ALA A 150 -5.42 6.54 -18.62
C ALA A 150 -4.47 5.44 -19.10
N LYS A 151 -3.34 5.25 -18.40
CA LYS A 151 -2.38 4.19 -18.68
C LYS A 151 -2.96 2.80 -18.36
N GLY A 152 -3.63 2.63 -17.23
CA GLY A 152 -4.28 1.39 -16.83
C GLY A 152 -5.38 0.96 -17.80
N ALA A 153 -6.18 1.91 -18.29
CA ALA A 153 -7.18 1.69 -19.32
C ALA A 153 -6.61 1.18 -20.66
N VAL A 154 -5.31 1.38 -20.93
CA VAL A 154 -4.60 0.78 -22.07
C VAL A 154 -3.99 -0.57 -21.69
N GLN A 155 -3.35 -0.64 -20.52
CA GLN A 155 -2.68 -1.86 -20.04
C GLN A 155 -3.65 -3.02 -19.82
N GLY A 156 -4.87 -2.75 -19.34
CA GLY A 156 -5.86 -3.78 -19.05
C GLY A 156 -6.29 -4.56 -20.29
N PRO A 157 -6.82 -3.90 -21.34
CA PRO A 157 -7.14 -4.56 -22.61
C PRO A 157 -5.92 -5.25 -23.23
N GLN A 158 -4.73 -4.65 -23.14
CA GLN A 158 -3.50 -5.26 -23.65
C GLN A 158 -3.17 -6.57 -22.93
N ALA A 159 -3.22 -6.60 -21.60
CA ALA A 159 -2.99 -7.81 -20.82
C ALA A 159 -4.06 -8.88 -21.10
N ALA A 160 -5.34 -8.50 -21.09
CA ALA A 160 -6.45 -9.41 -21.38
C ALA A 160 -6.34 -10.05 -22.78
N LEU A 161 -5.89 -9.28 -23.79
CA LEU A 161 -5.63 -9.80 -25.14
C LEU A 161 -4.46 -10.80 -25.19
N VAL A 162 -3.43 -10.60 -24.36
CA VAL A 162 -2.37 -11.60 -24.20
C VAL A 162 -2.92 -12.87 -23.54
N ASP A 163 -3.72 -12.74 -22.49
CA ASP A 163 -4.27 -13.89 -21.75
C ASP A 163 -5.15 -14.80 -22.61
N ILE A 164 -5.88 -14.23 -23.57
CA ILE A 164 -6.70 -15.01 -24.53
C ILE A 164 -5.93 -15.40 -25.80
N GLY A 165 -4.63 -15.11 -25.88
CA GLY A 165 -3.76 -15.52 -26.98
C GLY A 165 -3.91 -14.71 -28.27
N LEU A 166 -4.52 -13.53 -28.23
CA LEU A 166 -4.60 -12.63 -29.39
C LEU A 166 -3.37 -11.73 -29.54
N LEU A 167 -2.59 -11.53 -28.46
CA LEU A 167 -1.30 -10.86 -28.48
C LEU A 167 -0.20 -11.78 -27.91
N PRO A 168 1.07 -11.64 -28.35
CA PRO A 168 2.17 -12.43 -27.80
C PRO A 168 2.57 -11.94 -26.39
N SER A 169 3.18 -12.81 -25.59
CA SER A 169 3.56 -12.51 -24.19
C SER A 169 4.50 -11.31 -24.03
N SER A 170 5.25 -10.94 -25.08
CA SER A 170 6.07 -9.72 -25.11
C SER A 170 5.26 -8.42 -25.02
N TYR A 171 3.92 -8.49 -25.17
CA TYR A 171 3.01 -7.37 -24.98
C TYR A 171 2.44 -7.32 -23.56
N LEU A 172 2.86 -8.18 -22.62
CA LEU A 172 2.45 -7.96 -21.22
C LEU A 172 3.03 -6.63 -20.73
N PRO A 173 2.20 -5.74 -20.16
CA PRO A 173 2.72 -4.52 -19.58
C PRO A 173 3.69 -4.84 -18.43
N ASP A 174 4.71 -4.00 -18.26
CA ASP A 174 5.79 -4.20 -17.29
C ASP A 174 5.94 -3.03 -16.32
N THR A 175 4.97 -2.10 -16.34
CA THR A 175 4.99 -0.89 -15.54
C THR A 175 3.68 -0.68 -14.81
N TYR A 176 3.72 0.13 -13.76
CA TYR A 176 2.54 0.58 -13.04
C TYR A 176 1.51 1.25 -13.97
N PRO A 177 0.19 1.04 -13.79
CA PRO A 177 -0.43 0.25 -12.72
C PRO A 177 -0.58 -1.26 -12.94
N TYR A 178 -0.20 -1.83 -14.08
CA TYR A 178 -0.25 -3.29 -14.27
C TYR A 178 0.72 -4.06 -13.37
N VAL A 179 1.92 -3.53 -13.13
CA VAL A 179 2.87 -4.06 -12.12
C VAL A 179 2.76 -3.22 -10.83
N PRO A 180 2.77 -3.82 -9.63
CA PRO A 180 2.67 -3.08 -8.37
C PRO A 180 3.88 -2.17 -8.12
N SER A 181 3.68 -1.11 -7.33
CA SER A 181 4.72 -0.17 -6.92
C SER A 181 4.61 0.15 -5.43
N LEU A 182 5.74 0.43 -4.77
CA LEU A 182 5.77 0.98 -3.40
C LEU A 182 5.40 2.46 -3.33
N ASN A 183 5.62 3.15 -4.44
CA ASN A 183 5.47 4.60 -4.53
C ASN A 183 4.99 4.94 -5.95
N PRO A 184 3.70 4.76 -6.23
CA PRO A 184 3.11 5.14 -7.51
C PRO A 184 2.96 6.65 -7.70
N GLY A 185 3.28 7.47 -6.69
CA GLY A 185 3.21 8.93 -6.79
C GLY A 185 1.79 9.48 -6.84
N LEU A 186 0.79 8.71 -6.41
CA LEU A 186 -0.62 9.13 -6.47
C LEU A 186 -0.98 10.24 -5.46
N SER A 187 -0.06 10.55 -4.55
CA SER A 187 -0.29 11.50 -3.49
C SER A 187 0.97 12.27 -3.13
N VAL A 188 0.74 13.48 -2.63
CA VAL A 188 1.79 14.36 -2.14
C VAL A 188 2.07 14.02 -0.68
N SER A 189 3.32 13.65 -0.39
CA SER A 189 3.74 13.43 0.99
C SER A 189 4.23 14.74 1.61
N PHE A 190 3.80 14.98 2.85
CA PHE A 190 4.23 16.11 3.69
C PHE A 190 5.14 15.65 4.84
N GLY A 191 5.80 14.52 4.64
CA GLY A 191 6.49 13.78 5.69
C GLY A 191 5.56 12.83 6.45
N GLN A 192 6.19 12.00 7.26
CA GLN A 192 5.56 10.89 7.97
C GLN A 192 5.31 11.27 9.44
N PRO A 193 4.06 11.56 9.84
CA PRO A 193 3.74 11.80 11.23
C PRO A 193 3.80 10.48 12.03
N SER A 194 4.33 10.52 13.25
CA SER A 194 4.37 9.36 14.16
C SER A 194 3.10 9.21 15.01
N VAL A 195 2.14 10.11 14.89
CA VAL A 195 0.87 10.13 15.63
C VAL A 195 -0.34 10.16 14.68
N THR A 196 -1.50 9.69 15.15
CA THR A 196 -2.72 9.63 14.33
C THR A 196 -3.19 11.02 13.92
N GLY A 197 -3.89 11.13 12.78
CA GLY A 197 -4.45 12.41 12.33
C GLY A 197 -5.41 13.03 13.34
N LEU A 198 -6.18 12.22 14.07
CA LEU A 198 -7.05 12.70 15.14
C LEU A 198 -6.26 13.27 16.32
N SER A 199 -5.10 12.68 16.66
CA SER A 199 -4.21 13.21 17.69
C SER A 199 -3.63 14.57 17.28
N VAL A 200 -3.28 14.76 16.01
CA VAL A 200 -2.83 16.07 15.49
C VAL A 200 -3.96 17.09 15.65
N LEU A 201 -5.16 16.77 15.17
CA LEU A 201 -6.33 17.65 15.25
C LEU A 201 -6.68 18.02 16.70
N SER A 202 -6.69 17.05 17.62
CA SER A 202 -6.97 17.32 19.04
C SER A 202 -5.89 18.19 19.70
N CYS A 203 -4.61 17.99 19.37
CA CYS A 203 -3.53 18.83 19.87
C CYS A 203 -3.61 20.27 19.34
N THR A 204 -3.92 20.45 18.06
CA THR A 204 -4.12 21.77 17.47
C THR A 204 -5.33 22.47 18.09
N LEU A 205 -6.47 21.78 18.21
CA LEU A 205 -7.67 22.32 18.85
C LEU A 205 -7.43 22.66 20.33
N GLY A 206 -6.77 21.78 21.08
CA GLY A 206 -6.38 22.04 22.46
C GLY A 206 -5.47 23.27 22.59
N SER A 207 -4.51 23.45 21.68
CA SER A 207 -3.64 24.63 21.64
C SER A 207 -4.43 25.92 21.38
N ILE A 208 -5.45 25.88 20.50
CA ILE A 208 -6.33 27.02 20.24
C ILE A 208 -7.23 27.32 21.45
N LEU A 209 -7.78 26.29 22.10
CA LEU A 209 -8.63 26.46 23.28
C LEU A 209 -7.87 27.07 24.47
N HIS A 210 -6.56 26.78 24.61
CA HIS A 210 -5.70 27.42 25.62
C HIS A 210 -5.46 28.92 25.38
N LEU A 211 -5.75 29.44 24.18
CA LEU A 211 -5.71 30.88 23.89
C LEU A 211 -6.98 31.59 24.37
N ILE A 212 -8.03 30.86 24.74
CA ILE A 212 -9.24 31.44 25.34
C ILE A 212 -8.96 31.68 26.83
N PRO A 213 -8.98 32.95 27.30
CA PRO A 213 -8.75 33.24 28.70
C PRO A 213 -9.83 32.57 29.58
N PRO A 214 -9.47 32.10 30.79
CA PRO A 214 -10.43 31.50 31.70
C PRO A 214 -11.54 32.49 32.06
N VAL A 215 -12.78 32.00 32.09
CA VAL A 215 -13.91 32.76 32.62
C VAL A 215 -13.76 32.78 34.14
N ASN A 216 -13.26 33.89 34.68
CA ASN A 216 -13.22 34.09 36.13
C ASN A 216 -14.65 34.31 36.64
N PRO A 217 -15.08 33.59 37.69
CA PRO A 217 -16.35 33.84 38.37
C PRO A 217 -16.36 35.17 39.14
#